data_AF-A0A374ULQ1-F1
#
_entry.id   AF-A0A374ULQ1-F1
#
_cell.length_a   1.000
_cell.length_b   1.000
_cell.length_c   1.000
_cell.angle_alpha   90.00
_cell.angle_beta   90.00
_cell.angle_gamma   90.00
#
_symmetry.space_group_name_H-M   'P 1'
#
loop_
_entity.id
_entity.type
_entity.pdbx_description
1 polymer ?
#
loop_
_entity_poly.entity_id
_entity_poly.type
_entity_poly.pdbx_seq_one_letter_code
_entity_poly.pdbx_strand_id
1 'polypeptide(L)' 'MLLFRINTYSNNANITYGIDVIDKERTVRQYANLSDNAEEIKKLVILCNSLDIEECHIDDIVEDFLTDFKTY' A
#
# COMPACT_ATOMS: atom_id res chain seq x y z
N MET A 1 -9.42 -13.35 1.66
CA MET A 1 -8.97 -12.33 2.61
C MET A 1 -7.53 -12.01 2.30
N LEU A 2 -7.34 -10.87 1.65
CA LEU A 2 -6.01 -10.35 1.34
C LEU A 2 -5.49 -9.61 2.55
N LEU A 3 -4.21 -9.82 2.83
CA LEU A 3 -3.55 -9.21 3.96
C LEU A 3 -2.59 -8.15 3.43
N PHE A 4 -2.85 -6.91 3.82
CA PHE A 4 -2.02 -5.77 3.42
C PHE A 4 -0.97 -5.55 4.49
N ARG A 5 0.28 -5.43 4.07
CA ARG A 5 1.43 -5.20 4.95
C ARG A 5 2.21 -4.00 4.47
N ILE A 6 2.55 -3.10 5.39
CA ILE A 6 3.40 -1.96 5.09
C ILE A 6 4.83 -2.45 4.85
N ASN A 7 5.43 -1.98 3.77
CA ASN A 7 6.85 -2.17 3.47
C ASN A 7 7.58 -0.83 3.54
N THR A 8 8.83 -0.84 4.00
CA THR A 8 9.63 0.39 4.16
C THR A 8 10.89 0.28 3.32
N TYR A 9 11.07 1.25 2.44
CA TYR A 9 12.18 1.37 1.52
C TYR A 9 13.01 2.60 1.90
N SER A 10 14.17 2.36 2.50
CA SER A 10 15.14 3.40 2.83
C SER A 10 16.21 3.46 1.75
N ASN A 11 16.35 4.61 1.10
CA ASN A 11 17.36 4.82 0.06
C ASN A 11 18.19 6.08 0.36
N ASN A 12 19.41 5.87 0.87
CA ASN A 12 20.46 6.82 1.30
C ASN A 12 20.04 7.98 2.24
N ALA A 13 18.99 8.74 1.92
CA ALA A 13 18.45 9.85 2.72
C ALA A 13 16.92 9.99 2.65
N ASN A 14 16.25 9.26 1.73
CA ASN A 14 14.79 9.26 1.62
C ASN A 14 14.24 7.94 2.15
N ILE A 15 13.23 8.03 3.01
CA ILE A 15 12.43 6.89 3.43
C ILE A 15 11.15 6.96 2.64
N THR A 16 10.84 5.88 1.95
CA THR A 16 9.56 5.71 1.27
C THR A 16 8.90 4.46 1.80
N TYR A 17 7.59 4.46 1.74
CA TYR A 17 6.72 3.42 2.24
C TYR A 17 5.93 2.86 1.06
N GLY A 18 5.66 1.57 1.15
CA GLY A 18 4.88 0.83 0.18
C GLY A 18 3.99 -0.18 0.86
N ILE A 19 3.26 -0.97 0.07
CA ILE A 19 2.43 -2.05 0.57
C ILE A 19 2.67 -3.35 -0.18
N ASP A 20 2.71 -4.42 0.59
CA ASP A 20 2.72 -5.79 0.10
C ASP A 20 1.34 -6.40 0.34
N VAL A 21 0.82 -7.08 -0.68
CA VAL A 21 -0.45 -7.77 -0.67
C VAL A 21 -0.16 -9.26 -0.60
N ILE A 22 -0.67 -9.90 0.45
CA ILE A 22 -0.42 -11.30 0.76
C ILE A 22 -1.76 -12.06 0.68
N ASP A 23 -1.86 -13.02 -0.24
CA ASP A 23 -2.95 -13.99 -0.30
C ASP A 23 -2.45 -15.34 0.20
N LYS A 24 -3.11 -15.93 1.21
CA LYS A 24 -2.85 -17.31 1.68
C LYS A 24 -1.36 -17.63 1.80
N GLU A 25 -0.61 -16.76 2.49
CA GLU A 25 0.83 -16.88 2.76
C GLU A 25 1.77 -16.63 1.56
N ARG A 26 1.23 -16.17 0.42
CA ARG A 26 2.01 -15.78 -0.75
C ARG A 26 1.81 -14.30 -1.04
N THR A 27 2.91 -13.59 -1.23
CA THR A 27 2.85 -12.21 -1.74
C THR A 27 2.37 -12.26 -3.19
N VAL A 28 1.16 -11.79 -3.44
CA VAL A 28 0.58 -11.70 -4.79
C VAL A 28 0.99 -10.42 -5.48
N ARG A 29 1.20 -9.35 -4.70
CA ARG A 29 1.54 -8.03 -5.22
C ARG A 29 2.36 -7.21 -4.27
N GLN A 30 3.20 -6.33 -4.82
CA GLN A 30 4.02 -5.40 -4.04
C GLN A 30 4.04 -4.06 -4.76
N TYR A 31 3.77 -3.00 -4.00
CA TYR A 31 3.77 -1.63 -4.48
C TYR A 31 4.81 -0.85 -3.66
N ALA A 32 5.92 -0.49 -4.29
CA ALA A 32 7.00 0.27 -3.68
C ALA A 32 6.86 1.77 -3.98
N ASN A 33 7.44 2.61 -3.12
CA ASN A 33 7.47 4.08 -3.28
C ASN A 33 6.07 4.71 -3.43
N LEU A 34 5.10 4.31 -2.61
CA LEU A 34 3.75 4.87 -2.66
C LEU A 34 3.65 6.23 -1.97
N SER A 35 4.27 6.37 -0.80
CA SER A 35 4.32 7.63 -0.06
C SER A 35 5.58 7.68 0.79
N ASP A 36 6.12 8.87 1.05
CA ASP A 36 7.19 9.12 2.02
C ASP A 36 6.67 9.24 3.46
N ASN A 37 5.36 9.10 3.68
CA ASN A 37 4.72 9.24 4.98
C ASN A 37 4.18 7.91 5.53
N ALA A 38 4.72 7.46 6.67
CA ALA A 38 4.37 6.17 7.27
C ALA A 38 2.90 6.10 7.74
N GLU A 39 2.37 7.20 8.25
CA GLU A 39 1.02 7.25 8.83
C GLU A 39 -0.07 7.06 7.79
N GLU A 40 0.15 7.56 6.57
CA GLU A 40 -0.81 7.49 5.46
C GLU A 40 -0.93 6.06 4.95
N ILE A 41 0.21 5.43 4.67
CA ILE A 41 0.25 4.03 4.29
C ILE A 41 -0.33 3.15 5.40
N LYS A 42 -0.09 3.48 6.67
CA LYS A 42 -0.67 2.75 7.80
C LYS A 42 -2.19 2.84 7.84
N LYS A 43 -2.78 4.02 7.62
CA LYS A 43 -4.24 4.19 7.52
C LYS A 43 -4.82 3.40 6.35
N LEU A 44 -4.17 3.46 5.18
CA LEU A 44 -4.58 2.72 3.99
C LEU A 44 -4.61 1.21 4.26
N VAL A 45 -3.53 0.66 4.84
CA VAL A 45 -3.43 -0.76 5.18
C VAL A 45 -4.48 -1.19 6.20
N ILE A 46 -4.76 -0.37 7.22
CA ILE A 46 -5.79 -0.67 8.22
C ILE A 46 -7.18 -0.68 7.57
N LEU A 47 -7.47 0.29 6.71
CA LEU A 47 -8.72 0.34 5.94
C LEU A 47 -8.86 -0.88 5.04
N CYS A 48 -7.84 -1.21 4.24
CA CYS A 48 -7.88 -2.33 3.31
C CYS A 48 -8.05 -3.68 4.02
N ASN A 49 -7.34 -3.89 5.15
CA ASN A 49 -7.52 -5.10 5.96
C ASN A 49 -8.90 -5.16 6.65
N SER A 50 -9.51 -4.01 6.96
CA SER A 50 -10.84 -3.96 7.59
C SER A 50 -11.98 -4.13 6.58
N LEU A 51 -11.75 -3.76 5.33
CA LEU A 51 -12.75 -3.79 4.25
C LEU A 51 -12.82 -5.12 3.49
N ASP A 52 -12.00 -6.13 3.85
CA ASP A 52 -11.85 -7.41 3.12
C ASP A 52 -11.78 -7.20 1.59
N ILE A 53 -10.85 -6.33 1.17
CA ILE A 53 -10.66 -5.96 -0.23
C ILE A 53 -10.25 -7.18 -1.08
N GLU A 54 -10.86 -7.31 -2.26
CA GLU A 54 -10.49 -8.31 -3.27
C GLU A 54 -9.32 -7.85 -4.15
N GLU A 55 -8.60 -8.80 -4.75
CA GLU A 55 -7.34 -8.54 -5.48
C GLU A 55 -7.52 -7.58 -6.65
N CYS A 56 -8.68 -7.67 -7.31
CA CYS A 56 -9.03 -6.83 -8.45
C CYS A 56 -9.17 -5.34 -8.08
N HIS A 57 -9.55 -5.03 -6.84
CA HIS A 57 -9.76 -3.65 -6.38
C HIS A 57 -8.47 -2.98 -5.90
N ILE A 58 -7.37 -3.72 -5.80
CA ILE A 58 -6.12 -3.20 -5.25
C ILE A 58 -5.48 -2.18 -6.18
N ASP A 59 -5.49 -2.43 -7.50
CA ASP A 59 -4.94 -1.45 -8.45
C ASP A 59 -5.74 -0.16 -8.41
N ASP A 60 -7.07 -0.22 -8.39
CA ASP A 60 -7.92 0.97 -8.25
C ASP A 60 -7.62 1.75 -6.97
N ILE A 61 -7.49 1.08 -5.81
CA ILE A 61 -7.19 1.75 -4.53
C ILE A 61 -5.80 2.40 -4.54
N VAL A 62 -4.80 1.68 -5.08
CA VAL A 62 -3.43 2.18 -5.16
C VAL A 62 -3.34 3.35 -6.15
N GLU A 63 -4.02 3.24 -7.29
CA GLU A 63 -4.11 4.30 -8.28
C GLU A 63 -4.78 5.53 -7.67
N ASP A 64 -5.96 5.37 -7.05
CA ASP A 64 -6.70 6.44 -6.36
C ASP A 64 -5.82 7.13 -5.32
N PHE A 65 -5.14 6.35 -4.46
CA PHE A 65 -4.19 6.86 -3.47
C PHE A 65 -3.05 7.67 -4.10
N LEU A 66 -2.46 7.19 -5.21
CA LEU A 66 -1.38 7.89 -5.91
C LEU A 66 -1.85 9.15 -6.63
N THR A 67 -3.07 9.17 -7.17
CA THR A 67 -3.66 10.36 -7.81
C THR A 67 -4.15 11.40 -6.81
N ASP A 68 -4.73 10.98 -5.68
CA ASP A 68 -5.18 11.87 -4.60
C ASP A 68 -3.97 12.66 -4.04
N PHE A 69 -2.84 11.99 -3.81
CA PHE A 69 -1.60 12.63 -3.35
C PHE A 69 -0.87 13.48 -4.40
N LYS A 70 -1.09 13.24 -5.70
CA LYS A 70 -0.46 14.01 -6.78
C LYS A 70 -1.24 15.25 -7.20
N THR A 71 -2.34 15.59 -6.52
CA THR A 71 -3.05 16.84 -6.80
C THR A 71 -2.25 18.03 -6.26
N TYR A 72 -1.41 18.53 -7.19
CA TYR A 72 -0.63 19.78 -7.29
C TYR A 72 -0.87 20.90 -6.26
#